data_AF-A0A4R8F049-F1
#
_entry.id   AF-A0A4R8F049-F1
#
_cell.length_a   1.000
_cell.length_b   1.000
_cell.length_c   1.000
_cell.angle_alpha   90.00
_cell.angle_beta   90.00
_cell.angle_gamma   90.00
#
_symmetry.space_group_name_H-M   'P 1'
#
loop_
_entity.id
_entity.type
_entity.pdbx_description
1 polymer ?
#
loop_
_entity_poly.entity_id
_entity_poly.type
_entity_poly.pdbx_seq_one_letter_code
_entity_poly.pdbx_strand_id
1 'polypeptide(L)'
;MNLESLPKFYSPKSPKLNDVAPATGGDALTITDVMAAQGMVQSKAPLGFNLFLAKMGIQSPEPAIKGLFDAASTMESCRAVSALPEDKRHNVLNVLAIFAFADYSRSAASVRKCVCCCGEGFIESRKFVMNQLAAKRETVTSFERGDLPASITQMDGREMIARHSYYEITKCLCPSCQGKKTISNSCRCHGKGKVLDEEQTTLRGGVPVLKDCDKCSGRGYSRLKFSTVMEALVSVWPELKRKVAYEQVRPFFESLVTRCLQEEAGAEQALNQVTK
;
A
#
# COMPACT_ATOMS: atom_id res chain seq x y z
N MET A 1 -25.62 6.76 -12.35
CA MET A 1 -24.95 7.25 -11.12
C MET A 1 -23.54 6.68 -11.09
N ASN A 2 -22.52 7.49 -10.80
CA ASN A 2 -21.12 7.01 -10.76
C ASN A 2 -20.83 6.27 -9.45
N LEU A 3 -19.99 5.23 -9.51
CA LEU A 3 -19.62 4.40 -8.36
C LEU A 3 -18.98 5.25 -7.25
N GLU A 4 -18.13 6.21 -7.62
CA GLU A 4 -17.44 7.14 -6.69
C GLU A 4 -18.39 8.04 -5.87
N SER A 5 -19.65 8.16 -6.28
CA SER A 5 -20.64 8.96 -5.54
C SER A 5 -21.30 8.18 -4.39
N LEU A 6 -21.19 6.85 -4.38
CA LEU A 6 -21.80 5.99 -3.37
C LEU A 6 -21.37 6.30 -1.93
N PRO A 7 -20.09 6.58 -1.61
CA PRO A 7 -19.67 6.87 -0.24
C PRO A 7 -20.43 8.04 0.41
N LYS A 8 -20.95 8.98 -0.39
CA LYS A 8 -21.74 10.12 0.11
C LYS A 8 -23.04 9.69 0.79
N PHE A 9 -23.56 8.50 0.46
CA PHE A 9 -24.82 7.98 1.00
C PHE A 9 -24.63 7.15 2.27
N TYR A 10 -23.39 6.82 2.64
CA TYR A 10 -23.06 6.14 3.89
C TYR A 10 -22.81 7.11 5.04
N SER A 11 -22.55 8.39 4.73
CA SER A 11 -22.40 9.45 5.73
C SER A 11 -23.75 10.08 6.06
N PRO A 12 -24.02 10.41 7.34
CA PRO A 12 -25.21 11.14 7.71
C PRO A 12 -25.23 12.49 6.99
N LYS A 13 -26.37 12.84 6.38
CA LYS A 13 -26.54 14.15 5.75
C LYS A 13 -26.52 15.22 6.85
N SER A 14 -25.71 16.26 6.67
CA SER A 14 -25.75 17.41 7.56
C SER A 14 -27.12 18.09 7.50
N PRO A 15 -27.61 18.67 8.61
CA PRO A 15 -28.83 19.45 8.57
C PRO A 15 -28.65 20.61 7.59
N LYS A 16 -29.64 20.81 6.72
CA LYS A 16 -29.71 21.98 5.85
C LYS A 16 -30.11 23.18 6.71
N LEU A 17 -29.15 24.05 7.02
CA LEU A 17 -29.35 25.29 7.77
C LEU A 17 -29.49 26.49 6.81
N ASN A 18 -30.21 26.31 5.72
CA ASN A 18 -30.49 27.35 4.74
C ASN A 18 -31.98 27.38 4.39
N ASP A 19 -32.47 28.56 4.01
CA ASP A 19 -33.89 28.81 3.70
C ASP A 19 -34.29 28.28 2.30
N VAL A 20 -33.46 27.40 1.72
CA VAL A 20 -33.72 26.79 0.41
C VAL A 20 -34.68 25.63 0.63
N ALA A 21 -35.91 25.79 0.14
CA ALA A 21 -36.89 24.72 0.12
C ALA A 21 -36.27 23.44 -0.50
N PRO A 22 -36.57 22.24 0.04
CA PRO A 22 -36.12 21.01 -0.58
C PRO A 22 -36.53 21.01 -2.04
N ALA A 23 -35.58 20.83 -2.96
CA ALA A 23 -35.89 20.74 -4.38
C ALA A 23 -36.92 19.61 -4.58
N THR A 24 -38.11 19.97 -5.03
CA THR A 24 -39.24 19.06 -5.32
C THR A 24 -39.10 18.38 -6.69
N GLY A 25 -37.95 18.54 -7.36
CA GLY A 25 -37.66 17.87 -8.63
C GLY A 25 -37.48 16.37 -8.43
N GLY A 26 -38.34 15.57 -9.07
CA GLY A 26 -38.36 14.10 -9.00
C GLY A 26 -37.16 13.39 -9.65
N ASP A 27 -36.21 14.13 -10.23
CA ASP A 27 -35.05 13.58 -10.94
C ASP A 27 -33.85 13.23 -10.02
N ALA A 28 -33.98 13.45 -8.71
CA ALA A 28 -32.92 13.12 -7.75
C ALA A 28 -33.18 11.76 -7.09
N LEU A 29 -32.32 10.77 -7.36
CA LEU A 29 -32.33 9.47 -6.68
C LEU A 29 -32.40 9.64 -5.16
N THR A 30 -33.42 9.06 -4.55
CA THR A 30 -33.59 9.05 -3.10
C THR A 30 -32.61 8.06 -2.46
N ILE A 31 -32.42 8.14 -1.15
CA ILE A 31 -31.54 7.18 -0.45
C ILE A 31 -32.05 5.74 -0.60
N THR A 32 -33.37 5.55 -0.64
CA THR A 32 -33.99 4.24 -0.85
C THR A 32 -33.69 3.69 -2.25
N ASP A 33 -33.71 4.54 -3.29
CA ASP A 33 -33.37 4.11 -4.65
C ASP A 33 -31.90 3.72 -4.75
N VAL A 34 -31.01 4.47 -4.09
CA VAL A 34 -29.58 4.16 -4.03
C VAL A 34 -29.33 2.84 -3.31
N MET A 35 -29.99 2.58 -2.17
CA MET A 35 -29.84 1.32 -1.46
C MET A 35 -30.42 0.13 -2.25
N ALA A 36 -31.55 0.32 -2.93
CA ALA A 36 -32.11 -0.70 -3.83
C ALA A 36 -31.17 -1.00 -5.00
N ALA A 37 -30.58 0.04 -5.61
CA ALA A 37 -29.59 -0.11 -6.66
C ALA A 37 -28.35 -0.85 -6.20
N GLN A 38 -27.86 -0.59 -4.99
CA GLN A 38 -26.73 -1.33 -4.41
C GLN A 38 -27.04 -2.83 -4.27
N GLY A 39 -28.22 -3.20 -3.78
CA GLY A 39 -28.63 -4.60 -3.69
C GLY A 39 -28.65 -5.30 -5.06
N MET A 40 -29.16 -4.61 -6.09
CA MET A 40 -29.16 -5.11 -7.47
C MET A 40 -27.74 -5.27 -8.04
N VAL A 41 -26.84 -4.30 -7.79
CA VAL A 41 -25.44 -4.38 -8.24
C VAL A 41 -24.70 -5.49 -7.51
N GLN A 42 -24.91 -5.65 -6.21
CA GLN A 42 -24.29 -6.73 -5.44
C GLN A 42 -24.71 -8.11 -5.96
N SER A 43 -25.96 -8.27 -6.42
CA SER A 43 -26.42 -9.50 -7.07
C SER A 43 -25.80 -9.74 -8.45
N LYS A 44 -25.55 -8.68 -9.24
CA LYS A 44 -25.02 -8.80 -10.62
C LYS A 44 -23.50 -8.92 -10.66
N ALA A 45 -22.80 -8.15 -9.84
CA ALA A 45 -21.34 -8.01 -9.83
C ALA A 45 -20.81 -8.01 -8.39
N PRO A 46 -20.90 -9.14 -7.66
CA PRO A 46 -20.55 -9.20 -6.24
C PRO A 46 -19.09 -8.89 -5.97
N LEU A 47 -18.17 -9.39 -6.80
CA LEU A 47 -16.73 -9.20 -6.63
C LEU A 47 -16.34 -7.73 -6.78
N GLY A 48 -16.70 -7.11 -7.91
CA GLY A 48 -16.41 -5.69 -8.18
C GLY A 48 -16.99 -4.74 -7.15
N PHE A 49 -18.22 -5.00 -6.72
CA PHE A 49 -18.89 -4.17 -5.71
C PHE A 49 -18.23 -4.30 -4.32
N ASN A 50 -17.92 -5.53 -3.88
CA ASN A 50 -17.20 -5.76 -2.62
C ASN A 50 -15.79 -5.15 -2.64
N LEU A 51 -15.08 -5.23 -3.78
CA LEU A 51 -13.76 -4.60 -3.96
C LEU A 51 -13.83 -3.10 -3.75
N PHE A 52 -14.82 -2.44 -4.35
CA PHE A 52 -15.02 -1.01 -4.22
C PHE A 52 -15.39 -0.59 -2.79
N LEU A 53 -16.35 -1.29 -2.16
CA LEU A 53 -16.75 -0.99 -0.78
C LEU A 53 -15.59 -1.16 0.21
N ALA A 54 -14.78 -2.20 0.03
CA ALA A 54 -13.59 -2.44 0.85
C ALA A 54 -12.49 -1.38 0.60
N LYS A 55 -12.29 -0.95 -0.66
CA LYS A 55 -11.38 0.15 -1.02
C LYS A 55 -11.78 1.48 -0.39
N MET A 56 -13.08 1.75 -0.27
CA MET A 56 -13.61 2.95 0.36
C MET A 56 -13.71 2.86 1.90
N GLY A 57 -13.40 1.69 2.49
CA GLY A 57 -13.44 1.48 3.93
C GLY A 57 -14.85 1.38 4.52
N ILE A 58 -15.86 1.13 3.68
CA ILE A 58 -17.26 0.95 4.11
C ILE A 58 -17.46 -0.47 4.67
N GLN A 59 -16.79 -1.45 4.06
CA GLN A 59 -16.87 -2.86 4.40
C GLN A 59 -15.49 -3.42 4.78
N SER A 60 -15.47 -4.51 5.54
CA SER A 60 -14.22 -5.26 5.78
C SER A 60 -13.64 -5.82 4.47
N PRO A 61 -12.31 -6.00 4.38
CA PRO A 61 -11.67 -6.49 3.16
C PRO A 61 -11.87 -8.00 2.92
N GLU A 62 -12.34 -8.76 3.90
CA GLU A 62 -12.43 -10.23 3.82
C GLU A 62 -13.33 -10.73 2.66
N PRO A 63 -14.52 -10.18 2.41
CA PRO A 63 -15.38 -10.65 1.32
C PRO A 63 -14.78 -10.36 -0.06
N ALA A 64 -14.06 -9.25 -0.19
CA ALA A 64 -13.32 -8.92 -1.39
C ALA A 64 -12.15 -9.89 -1.62
N ILE A 65 -11.39 -10.22 -0.57
CA ILE A 65 -10.28 -11.17 -0.64
C ILE A 65 -10.79 -12.58 -0.99
N LYS A 66 -11.91 -13.03 -0.39
CA LYS A 66 -12.54 -14.32 -0.71
C LYS A 66 -12.96 -14.39 -2.17
N GLY A 67 -13.67 -13.36 -2.67
CA GLY A 67 -14.05 -13.34 -4.08
C GLY A 67 -12.86 -13.27 -5.04
N LEU A 68 -11.76 -12.61 -4.65
CA LEU A 68 -10.50 -12.64 -5.41
C LEU A 68 -9.82 -14.01 -5.38
N PHE A 69 -9.88 -14.71 -4.26
CA PHE A 69 -9.38 -16.08 -4.14
C PHE A 69 -10.14 -17.04 -5.07
N ASP A 70 -11.48 -16.93 -5.12
CA ASP A 70 -12.32 -17.72 -6.02
C ASP A 70 -12.02 -17.39 -7.49
N ALA A 71 -11.85 -16.10 -7.81
CA ALA A 71 -11.45 -15.65 -9.14
C ALA A 71 -10.04 -16.15 -9.51
N ALA A 72 -9.09 -16.14 -8.57
CA ALA A 72 -7.75 -16.66 -8.78
C ALA A 72 -7.71 -18.18 -9.00
N SER A 73 -8.62 -18.90 -8.34
CA SER A 73 -8.77 -20.35 -8.49
C SER A 73 -9.34 -20.74 -9.86
N THR A 74 -10.24 -19.91 -10.42
CA THR A 74 -10.79 -20.12 -11.77
C THR A 74 -9.83 -19.68 -12.88
N MET A 75 -8.98 -18.67 -12.62
CA MET A 75 -7.92 -18.24 -13.51
C MET A 75 -6.71 -19.20 -13.41
N GLU A 76 -6.78 -20.37 -14.06
CA GLU A 76 -5.66 -21.33 -14.15
C GLU A 76 -4.50 -20.84 -15.05
N SER A 77 -4.06 -19.59 -14.92
CA SER A 77 -3.06 -19.00 -15.83
C SER A 77 -1.61 -19.31 -15.43
N CYS A 78 -1.35 -19.88 -14.25
CA CYS A 78 0.01 -20.13 -13.77
C CYS A 78 0.29 -21.62 -13.56
N ARG A 79 0.96 -22.24 -14.54
CA ARG A 79 1.38 -23.66 -14.48
C ARG A 79 2.13 -24.01 -13.20
N ALA A 80 3.03 -23.12 -12.74
CA ALA A 80 3.77 -23.36 -11.51
C ALA A 80 2.89 -23.42 -10.27
N VAL A 81 1.84 -22.60 -10.16
CA VAL A 81 0.91 -22.62 -9.01
C VAL A 81 -0.04 -23.82 -9.11
N SER A 82 -0.49 -24.17 -10.32
CA SER A 82 -1.36 -25.34 -10.53
C SER A 82 -0.67 -26.67 -10.24
N ALA A 83 0.66 -26.74 -10.37
CA ALA A 83 1.44 -27.93 -10.07
C ALA A 83 1.65 -28.19 -8.56
N LEU A 84 1.25 -27.26 -7.68
CA LEU A 84 1.41 -27.43 -6.23
C LEU A 84 0.33 -28.36 -5.66
N PRO A 85 0.62 -29.03 -4.52
CA PRO A 85 -0.39 -29.69 -3.71
C PRO A 85 -1.50 -28.72 -3.29
N GLU A 86 -2.72 -29.22 -3.13
CA GLU A 86 -3.89 -28.37 -2.89
C GLU A 86 -3.71 -27.44 -1.68
N ASP A 87 -3.24 -27.94 -0.54
CA ASP A 87 -3.05 -27.12 0.67
C ASP A 87 -2.08 -25.95 0.44
N LYS A 88 -0.95 -26.22 -0.23
CA LYS A 88 0.04 -25.18 -0.55
C LYS A 88 -0.50 -24.20 -1.60
N ARG A 89 -1.25 -24.69 -2.58
CA ARG A 89 -1.92 -23.88 -3.61
C ARG A 89 -2.89 -22.89 -2.99
N HIS A 90 -3.75 -23.35 -2.07
CA HIS A 90 -4.72 -22.48 -1.37
C HIS A 90 -4.00 -21.37 -0.59
N ASN A 91 -2.95 -21.70 0.16
CA ASN A 91 -2.19 -20.70 0.92
C ASN A 91 -1.50 -19.68 0.00
N VAL A 92 -0.89 -20.13 -1.10
CA VAL A 92 -0.25 -19.25 -2.09
C VAL A 92 -1.27 -18.32 -2.75
N LEU A 93 -2.41 -18.85 -3.19
CA LEU A 93 -3.48 -18.05 -3.80
C LEU A 93 -4.06 -17.03 -2.81
N ASN A 94 -4.23 -17.39 -1.53
CA ASN A 94 -4.70 -16.47 -0.50
C ASN A 94 -3.70 -15.31 -0.29
N VAL A 95 -2.40 -15.62 -0.18
CA VAL A 95 -1.36 -14.59 -0.10
C VAL A 95 -1.41 -13.66 -1.32
N LEU A 96 -1.49 -14.21 -2.53
CA LEU A 96 -1.61 -13.43 -3.76
C LEU A 96 -2.86 -12.54 -3.77
N ALA A 97 -4.02 -13.06 -3.35
CA ALA A 97 -5.26 -12.30 -3.28
C ALA A 97 -5.16 -11.13 -2.28
N ILE A 98 -4.56 -11.35 -1.11
CA ILE A 98 -4.32 -10.30 -0.10
C ILE A 98 -3.43 -9.20 -0.68
N PHE A 99 -2.31 -9.57 -1.32
CA PHE A 99 -1.40 -8.59 -1.91
C PHE A 99 -2.00 -7.90 -3.14
N ALA A 100 -2.82 -8.59 -3.92
CA ALA A 100 -3.49 -8.04 -5.10
C ALA A 100 -4.52 -6.99 -4.66
N PHE A 101 -5.34 -7.32 -3.66
CA PHE A 101 -6.24 -6.34 -3.04
C PHE A 101 -5.46 -5.16 -2.47
N ALA A 102 -4.33 -5.41 -1.79
CA ALA A 102 -3.49 -4.36 -1.23
C ALA A 102 -2.73 -3.51 -2.28
N ASP A 103 -2.59 -3.96 -3.52
CA ASP A 103 -2.06 -3.15 -4.64
C ASP A 103 -3.19 -2.38 -5.33
N TYR A 104 -4.36 -3.02 -5.48
CA TYR A 104 -5.58 -2.41 -6.01
C TYR A 104 -6.12 -1.27 -5.13
N SER A 105 -6.17 -1.46 -3.81
CA SER A 105 -6.69 -0.47 -2.85
C SER A 105 -5.72 0.67 -2.57
N ARG A 106 -4.50 0.65 -3.15
CA ARG A 106 -3.57 1.77 -3.03
C ARG A 106 -4.11 2.99 -3.77
N SER A 107 -4.05 4.10 -3.06
CA SER A 107 -4.31 5.42 -3.60
C SER A 107 -3.20 6.39 -3.20
N ALA A 108 -3.18 7.57 -3.80
CA ALA A 108 -2.30 8.65 -3.38
C ALA A 108 -2.48 9.04 -1.89
N ALA A 109 -3.68 8.85 -1.35
CA ALA A 109 -4.00 9.10 0.06
C ALA A 109 -3.66 7.94 0.99
N SER A 110 -3.38 6.75 0.46
CA SER A 110 -3.07 5.57 1.28
C SER A 110 -1.73 5.71 2.00
N VAL A 111 -1.70 5.26 3.25
CA VAL A 111 -0.53 5.25 4.12
C VAL A 111 -0.18 3.81 4.48
N ARG A 112 1.11 3.52 4.60
CA ARG A 112 1.64 2.24 5.05
C ARG A 112 2.39 2.41 6.38
N LYS A 113 2.46 1.34 7.18
CA LYS A 113 3.31 1.33 8.37
C LYS A 113 4.78 1.51 7.97
N CYS A 114 5.53 2.28 8.77
CA CYS A 114 6.94 2.49 8.53
C CYS A 114 7.70 1.17 8.74
N VAL A 115 8.44 0.72 7.72
CA VAL A 115 9.25 -0.50 7.80
C VAL A 115 10.45 -0.31 8.74
N CYS A 116 11.01 0.90 8.80
CA CYS A 116 12.22 1.19 9.57
C CYS A 116 12.02 1.14 11.09
N CYS A 117 10.82 1.44 11.58
CA CYS A 117 10.52 1.45 13.01
C CYS A 117 9.33 0.55 13.39
N CYS A 118 8.87 -0.30 12.47
CA CYS A 118 7.71 -1.17 12.65
C CYS A 118 6.43 -0.48 13.18
N GLY A 119 6.31 0.85 13.03
CA GLY A 119 5.21 1.64 13.55
C GLY A 119 5.40 2.22 14.96
N GLU A 120 6.57 2.09 15.57
CA GLU A 120 6.87 2.69 16.88
C GLU A 120 7.16 4.19 16.77
N GLY A 121 7.72 4.63 15.63
CA GLY A 121 8.06 6.04 15.35
C GLY A 121 9.46 6.44 15.83
N PHE A 122 10.09 5.61 16.65
CA PHE A 122 11.43 5.81 17.19
C PHE A 122 12.35 4.67 16.78
N ILE A 123 13.65 4.94 16.76
CA ILE A 123 14.71 3.95 16.56
C ILE A 123 15.70 4.14 17.72
N GLU A 124 16.15 3.04 18.30
CA GLU A 124 17.17 3.08 19.34
C GLU A 124 18.53 3.33 18.69
N SER A 125 19.17 4.44 19.06
CA SER A 125 20.56 4.70 18.68
C SER A 125 21.45 4.42 19.87
N ARG A 126 22.45 3.55 19.69
CA ARG A 126 23.54 3.38 20.65
C ARG A 126 24.58 4.48 20.43
N LYS A 127 24.90 5.25 21.47
CA LYS A 127 26.02 6.18 21.46
C LYS A 127 27.01 5.75 22.51
N PHE A 128 28.26 5.60 22.11
CA PHE A 128 29.35 5.35 23.03
C PHE A 128 29.61 6.62 23.86
N VAL A 129 29.72 6.47 25.18
CA VAL A 129 30.00 7.56 26.11
C VAL A 129 31.19 7.14 26.98
N MET A 130 32.00 8.09 27.44
CA MET A 130 33.12 7.81 28.36
C MET A 130 32.71 7.89 29.85
N ASN A 131 31.44 8.19 30.13
CA ASN A 131 30.94 8.47 31.48
C ASN A 131 30.48 7.18 32.18
N GLN A 132 30.97 6.95 33.40
CA GLN A 132 30.66 5.77 34.22
C GLN A 132 29.21 5.70 34.70
N LEU A 133 28.47 6.81 34.62
CA LEU A 133 27.05 6.95 35.00
C LEU A 133 26.08 6.49 33.90
N ALA A 134 26.55 5.98 32.76
CA ALA A 134 25.67 5.50 31.70
C ALA A 134 24.78 4.34 32.17
N ALA A 135 23.52 4.34 31.74
CA ALA A 135 22.46 3.46 32.24
C ALA A 135 22.69 1.96 31.97
N LYS A 136 23.59 1.57 31.05
CA LYS A 136 23.95 0.17 30.76
C LYS A 136 25.46 -0.02 30.63
N ARG A 137 25.96 -1.10 31.24
CA ARG A 137 27.35 -1.56 31.18
C ARG A 137 27.41 -2.79 30.28
N GLU A 138 28.23 -2.75 29.23
CA GLU A 138 28.57 -3.92 28.44
C GLU A 138 30.10 -4.08 28.40
N THR A 139 30.57 -5.32 28.53
CA THR A 139 31.99 -5.66 28.35
C THR A 139 32.14 -6.30 26.98
N VAL A 140 32.78 -5.60 26.05
CA VAL A 140 33.01 -6.10 24.68
C VAL A 140 34.48 -6.51 24.56
N THR A 141 34.75 -7.72 24.06
CA THR A 141 36.11 -8.25 23.91
C THR A 141 36.90 -7.62 22.76
N SER A 142 36.20 -6.98 21.80
CA SER A 142 36.78 -6.31 20.64
C SER A 142 35.86 -5.21 20.12
N PHE A 143 36.39 -4.03 19.83
CA PHE A 143 35.62 -2.84 19.41
C PHE A 143 35.46 -2.75 17.89
N GLU A 144 34.24 -2.56 17.39
CA GLU A 144 34.01 -2.18 15.99
C GLU A 144 34.23 -0.67 15.81
N ARG A 145 34.96 -0.26 14.76
CA ARG A 145 35.36 1.14 14.48
C ARG A 145 34.19 2.14 14.48
N GLY A 146 32.97 1.69 14.14
CA GLY A 146 31.78 2.54 14.03
C GLY A 146 31.27 3.13 15.34
N ASP A 147 31.72 2.61 16.49
CA ASP A 147 31.24 3.05 17.80
C ASP A 147 32.12 4.15 18.44
N LEU A 148 33.33 4.42 17.92
CA LEU A 148 34.19 5.47 18.47
C LEU A 148 33.91 6.84 17.85
N PRO A 149 34.02 7.93 18.64
CA PRO A 149 34.10 9.26 18.05
C PRO A 149 35.33 9.35 17.14
N ALA A 150 35.18 10.03 16.00
CA ALA A 150 36.21 10.15 14.96
C ALA A 150 37.57 10.70 15.44
N SER A 151 37.63 11.24 16.67
CA SER A 151 38.84 11.71 17.33
C SER A 151 39.78 10.61 17.82
N ILE A 152 39.32 9.35 17.93
CA ILE A 152 40.15 8.24 18.39
C ILE A 152 40.51 7.36 17.19
N THR A 153 41.75 7.49 16.71
CA THR A 153 42.31 6.62 15.68
C THR A 153 42.94 5.36 16.29
N GLN A 154 42.71 4.23 15.63
CA GLN A 154 43.40 2.97 15.97
C GLN A 154 44.89 3.12 15.64
N MET A 155 45.75 2.82 16.61
CA MET A 155 47.20 2.71 16.37
C MET A 155 47.48 1.39 15.65
N ASP A 156 48.22 1.43 14.54
CA ASP A 156 48.51 0.23 13.74
C ASP A 156 49.30 -0.81 14.56
N GLY A 157 48.83 -2.06 14.53
CA GLY A 157 49.51 -3.21 15.15
C GLY A 157 49.19 -3.50 16.62
N ARG A 158 48.23 -2.80 17.25
CA ARG A 158 47.74 -3.14 18.61
C ARG A 158 46.25 -3.43 18.62
N GLU A 159 45.86 -4.59 19.13
CA GLU A 159 44.47 -4.92 19.43
C GLU A 159 44.02 -4.12 20.66
N MET A 160 43.07 -3.20 20.46
CA MET A 160 42.50 -2.39 21.53
C MET A 160 41.46 -3.20 22.28
N ILE A 161 41.81 -3.69 23.47
CA ILE A 161 40.89 -4.36 24.39
C ILE A 161 40.39 -3.32 25.39
N ALA A 162 39.17 -2.78 25.24
CA ALA A 162 38.58 -1.98 26.31
C ALA A 162 37.88 -2.88 27.33
N ARG A 163 38.28 -2.73 28.60
CA ARG A 163 37.76 -3.55 29.72
C ARG A 163 36.31 -3.22 30.08
N HIS A 164 35.85 -1.99 29.80
CA HIS A 164 34.46 -1.56 29.99
C HIS A 164 34.10 -0.50 28.95
N SER A 165 32.98 -0.66 28.24
CA SER A 165 32.42 0.37 27.39
C SER A 165 31.04 0.80 27.89
N TYR A 166 30.82 2.11 27.92
CA TYR A 166 29.57 2.70 28.36
C TYR A 166 28.78 3.14 27.14
N TYR A 167 27.53 2.70 27.04
CA TYR A 167 26.63 3.09 25.95
C TYR A 167 25.40 3.78 26.53
N GLU A 168 25.07 4.93 25.96
CA GLU A 168 23.80 5.58 26.16
C GLU A 168 22.85 5.15 25.03
N ILE A 169 21.74 4.51 25.41
CA ILE A 169 20.68 4.13 24.46
C ILE A 169 19.66 5.26 24.47
N THR A 170 19.68 6.10 23.43
CA THR A 170 18.69 7.16 23.25
C THR A 170 17.69 6.75 22.18
N LYS A 171 16.40 7.02 22.44
CA LYS A 171 15.35 6.88 21.43
C LYS A 171 15.38 8.09 20.49
N CYS A 172 15.83 7.89 19.26
CA CYS A 172 15.82 8.91 18.23
C CYS A 172 14.55 8.78 17.36
N LEU A 173 14.09 9.90 16.80
CA LEU A 173 13.00 9.86 15.82
C LEU A 173 13.43 9.06 14.59
N CYS A 174 12.56 8.18 14.12
CA CYS A 174 12.81 7.45 12.89
C CYS A 174 13.03 8.44 11.73
N PRO A 175 14.14 8.36 10.98
CA PRO A 175 14.44 9.33 9.92
C PRO A 175 13.44 9.28 8.77
N SER A 176 12.85 8.11 8.51
CA SER A 176 11.91 7.92 7.40
C SER A 176 10.48 8.38 7.69
N CYS A 177 9.97 8.17 8.91
CA CYS A 177 8.61 8.61 9.27
C CYS A 177 8.59 9.86 10.14
N GLN A 178 9.72 10.30 10.68
CA GLN A 178 9.84 11.46 11.57
C GLN A 178 8.82 11.41 12.73
N GLY A 179 8.64 10.22 13.32
CA GLY A 179 7.67 10.00 14.40
C GLY A 179 6.21 9.79 13.95
N LYS A 180 5.87 9.95 12.66
CA LYS A 180 4.49 9.77 12.15
C LYS A 180 4.01 8.32 12.13
N LYS A 181 4.89 7.35 12.35
CA LYS A 181 4.66 5.88 12.33
C LYS A 181 4.22 5.31 10.97
N THR A 182 3.66 6.14 10.10
CA THR A 182 3.21 5.81 8.76
C THR A 182 3.97 6.59 7.69
N ILE A 183 4.12 5.99 6.51
CA ILE A 183 4.71 6.57 5.31
C ILE A 183 3.62 6.65 4.24
N SER A 184 3.52 7.77 3.53
CA SER A 184 2.57 7.88 2.42
C SER A 184 2.99 7.03 1.22
N ASN A 185 2.02 6.42 0.54
CA ASN A 185 2.25 5.72 -0.71
C ASN A 185 2.24 6.66 -1.94
N SER A 186 1.94 7.95 -1.71
CA SER A 186 1.97 9.00 -2.71
C SER A 186 3.31 9.01 -3.44
N CYS A 187 3.27 9.14 -4.77
CA CYS A 187 4.46 9.38 -5.57
C CYS A 187 5.08 10.73 -5.17
N ARG A 188 6.35 10.95 -5.55
CA ARG A 188 7.06 12.20 -5.32
C ARG A 188 6.39 13.41 -6.00
N CYS A 189 5.52 13.20 -6.97
CA CYS A 189 4.62 14.23 -7.51
C CYS A 189 3.48 14.62 -6.53
N HIS A 190 3.54 14.22 -5.26
CA HIS A 190 2.55 14.47 -4.22
C HIS A 190 1.15 13.99 -4.57
N GLY A 191 1.03 12.85 -5.27
CA GLY A 191 -0.28 12.31 -5.65
C GLY A 191 -0.87 12.88 -6.94
N LYS A 192 -0.27 13.92 -7.53
CA LYS A 192 -0.86 14.64 -8.67
C LYS A 192 -0.89 13.85 -9.97
N GLY A 193 -0.02 12.84 -10.11
CA GLY A 193 0.11 12.05 -11.34
C GLY A 193 0.73 12.79 -12.52
N LYS A 194 0.72 14.12 -12.52
CA LYS A 194 1.25 15.00 -13.56
C LYS A 194 2.43 15.84 -13.05
N VAL A 195 3.38 16.11 -13.94
CA VAL A 195 4.57 16.96 -13.72
C VAL A 195 4.63 18.00 -14.82
N LEU A 196 5.19 19.17 -14.53
CA LEU A 196 5.36 20.22 -15.53
C LEU A 196 6.35 19.76 -16.60
N ASP A 197 5.95 19.92 -17.85
CA ASP A 197 6.80 19.70 -19.01
C ASP A 197 7.54 21.00 -19.31
N GLU A 198 8.77 21.11 -18.82
CA GLU A 198 9.59 22.33 -18.93
C GLU A 198 9.85 22.70 -20.39
N GLU A 199 10.04 21.71 -21.27
CA GLU A 199 10.31 21.92 -22.68
C GLU A 199 9.08 22.48 -23.39
N GLN A 200 7.92 21.81 -23.23
CA GLN A 200 6.67 22.25 -23.86
C GLN A 200 6.17 23.58 -23.28
N THR A 201 6.40 23.82 -21.99
CA THR A 201 6.05 25.09 -21.33
C THR A 201 6.87 26.25 -21.90
N THR A 202 8.15 26.02 -22.16
CA THR A 202 9.05 27.02 -22.76
C THR A 202 8.66 27.29 -24.21
N LEU A 203 8.37 26.25 -25.00
CA LEU A 203 7.95 26.37 -26.40
C LEU A 203 6.62 27.12 -26.58
N ARG A 204 5.71 27.03 -25.61
CA ARG A 204 4.42 27.74 -25.63
C ARG A 204 4.46 29.12 -24.99
N GLY A 205 5.64 29.69 -24.79
CA GLY A 205 5.78 31.06 -24.27
C GLY A 205 5.37 31.21 -22.79
N GLY A 206 5.62 30.18 -21.96
CA GLY A 206 5.39 30.24 -20.51
C GLY A 206 4.05 29.68 -20.04
N VAL A 207 3.23 29.12 -20.94
CA VAL A 207 1.99 28.43 -20.56
C VAL A 207 2.32 27.04 -20.02
N PRO A 208 1.97 26.71 -18.75
CA PRO A 208 2.37 25.45 -18.12
C PRO A 208 1.69 24.26 -18.79
N VAL A 209 2.48 23.46 -19.49
CA VAL A 209 2.05 22.18 -20.05
C VAL A 209 2.37 21.08 -19.04
N LEU A 210 1.39 20.23 -18.74
CA LEU A 210 1.55 19.13 -17.82
C LEU A 210 1.70 17.82 -18.60
N LYS A 211 2.77 17.09 -18.31
CA LYS A 211 2.97 15.70 -18.76
C LYS A 211 2.69 14.72 -17.63
N ASP A 212 2.53 13.45 -17.97
CA ASP A 212 2.43 12.40 -16.97
C ASP A 212 3.76 12.25 -16.22
N CYS A 213 3.67 11.98 -14.92
CA CYS A 213 4.84 11.82 -14.07
C CYS A 213 5.58 10.53 -14.42
N ASP A 214 6.84 10.63 -14.86
CA ASP A 214 7.68 9.49 -15.26
C ASP A 214 7.77 8.38 -14.19
N LYS A 215 7.74 8.75 -12.90
CA LYS A 215 7.86 7.81 -11.78
C LYS A 215 6.61 6.99 -11.51
N CYS A 216 5.42 7.52 -11.80
CA CYS A 216 4.15 6.82 -11.52
C CYS A 216 3.29 6.59 -12.76
N SER A 217 3.75 7.05 -13.92
CA SER A 217 3.05 6.96 -15.21
C SER A 217 1.60 7.44 -15.09
N GLY A 218 1.41 8.64 -14.53
CA GLY A 218 0.07 9.22 -14.36
C GLY A 218 -0.71 8.77 -13.11
N ARG A 219 -0.33 7.68 -12.43
CA ARG A 219 -1.13 7.11 -11.32
C ARG A 219 -1.13 7.92 -10.02
N GLY A 220 -0.10 8.72 -9.78
CA GLY A 220 0.04 9.52 -8.55
C GLY A 220 0.55 8.75 -7.32
N TYR A 221 0.64 7.41 -7.35
CA TYR A 221 1.21 6.58 -6.29
C TYR A 221 2.11 5.49 -6.85
N SER A 222 2.95 4.90 -5.99
CA SER A 222 3.85 3.80 -6.38
C SER A 222 3.12 2.45 -6.25
N ARG A 223 3.29 1.59 -7.26
CA ARG A 223 2.81 0.20 -7.21
C ARG A 223 3.55 -0.60 -6.15
N LEU A 224 2.88 -1.61 -5.61
CA LEU A 224 3.51 -2.57 -4.72
C LEU A 224 4.68 -3.25 -5.46
N LYS A 225 5.86 -3.25 -4.83
CA LYS A 225 7.01 -3.96 -5.36
C LYS A 225 6.77 -5.47 -5.25
N PHE A 226 7.00 -6.19 -6.35
CA PHE A 226 6.88 -7.65 -6.36
C PHE A 226 7.86 -8.33 -5.38
N SER A 227 8.96 -7.68 -4.98
CA SER A 227 9.87 -8.19 -3.95
C SER A 227 9.16 -8.45 -2.61
N THR A 228 8.24 -7.57 -2.20
CA THR A 228 7.47 -7.73 -0.96
C THR A 228 6.47 -8.88 -1.07
N VAL A 229 5.87 -9.07 -2.25
CA VAL A 229 5.02 -10.25 -2.51
C VAL A 229 5.85 -11.52 -2.44
N MET A 230 7.03 -11.50 -3.08
CA MET A 230 7.94 -12.64 -3.11
C MET A 230 8.42 -13.04 -1.71
N GLU A 231 8.75 -12.08 -0.84
CA GLU A 231 9.10 -12.35 0.56
C GLU A 231 7.98 -13.10 1.29
N ALA A 232 6.73 -12.68 1.11
CA ALA A 232 5.57 -13.35 1.70
C ALA A 232 5.21 -14.67 1.01
N LEU A 233 5.54 -14.84 -0.26
CA LEU A 233 5.38 -16.11 -0.96
C LEU A 233 6.41 -17.13 -0.49
N VAL A 234 7.65 -16.72 -0.25
CA VAL A 234 8.73 -17.61 0.20
C VAL A 234 8.44 -18.20 1.59
N SER A 235 7.71 -17.49 2.46
CA SER A 235 7.31 -18.04 3.77
C SER A 235 6.30 -19.18 3.67
N VAL A 236 5.47 -19.19 2.63
CA VAL A 236 4.44 -20.23 2.37
C VAL A 236 4.93 -21.29 1.37
N TRP A 237 5.81 -20.90 0.46
CA TRP A 237 6.41 -21.73 -0.58
C TRP A 237 7.93 -21.57 -0.61
N PRO A 238 8.66 -22.25 0.30
CA PRO A 238 10.11 -22.12 0.44
C PRO A 238 10.92 -22.56 -0.79
N GLU A 239 10.39 -23.50 -1.56
CA GLU A 239 11.03 -24.05 -2.77
C GLU A 239 10.93 -23.13 -4.00
N LEU A 240 10.29 -21.96 -3.86
CA LEU A 240 10.07 -21.02 -4.95
C LEU A 240 11.39 -20.42 -5.45
N LYS A 241 11.83 -20.84 -6.63
CA LYS A 241 12.99 -20.26 -7.32
C LYS A 241 12.67 -18.84 -7.79
N ARG A 242 13.63 -17.91 -7.63
CA ARG A 242 13.48 -16.51 -8.07
C ARG A 242 13.05 -16.40 -9.53
N LYS A 243 13.65 -17.19 -10.42
CA LYS A 243 13.34 -17.19 -11.85
C LYS A 243 11.85 -17.47 -12.11
N VAL A 244 11.30 -18.51 -11.49
CA VAL A 244 9.89 -18.90 -11.63
C VAL A 244 8.96 -17.84 -11.05
N ALA A 245 9.34 -17.23 -9.92
CA ALA A 245 8.56 -16.17 -9.31
C ALA A 245 8.36 -14.97 -10.25
N TYR A 246 9.43 -14.51 -10.90
CA TYR A 246 9.36 -13.35 -11.82
C TYR A 246 8.78 -13.70 -13.19
N GLU A 247 9.01 -14.91 -13.72
CA GLU A 247 8.54 -15.29 -15.05
C GLU A 247 7.07 -15.75 -15.07
N GLN A 248 6.60 -16.41 -14.01
CA GLN A 248 5.25 -17.02 -14.00
C GLN A 248 4.33 -16.39 -12.95
N VAL A 249 4.81 -16.22 -11.71
CA VAL A 249 3.96 -15.74 -10.61
C VAL A 249 3.70 -14.24 -10.71
N ARG A 250 4.68 -13.45 -11.16
CA ARG A 250 4.51 -11.99 -11.32
C ARG A 250 3.46 -11.63 -12.38
N PRO A 251 3.48 -12.19 -13.61
CA PRO A 251 2.41 -11.94 -14.58
C PRO A 251 1.03 -12.34 -14.06
N PHE A 252 0.94 -13.46 -13.33
CA PHE A 252 -0.31 -13.88 -12.69
C PHE A 252 -0.78 -12.89 -11.61
N PHE A 253 0.13 -12.37 -10.79
CA PHE A 253 -0.19 -11.32 -9.84
C PHE A 253 -0.68 -10.03 -10.53
N GLU A 254 -0.01 -9.61 -11.60
CA GLU A 254 -0.38 -8.42 -12.38
C GLU A 254 -1.74 -8.61 -13.09
N SER A 255 -2.06 -9.82 -13.56
CA SER A 255 -3.37 -10.14 -14.14
C SER A 255 -4.48 -10.13 -13.09
N LEU A 256 -4.24 -10.61 -11.87
CA LEU A 256 -5.20 -10.51 -10.76
C LEU A 256 -5.53 -9.06 -10.42
N VAL A 257 -4.53 -8.18 -10.36
CA VAL A 257 -4.76 -6.74 -10.12
C VAL A 257 -5.54 -6.12 -11.28
N THR A 258 -5.24 -6.52 -12.52
CA THR A 258 -5.98 -6.07 -13.70
C THR A 258 -7.44 -6.53 -13.64
N ARG A 259 -7.69 -7.76 -13.20
CA ARG A 259 -9.04 -8.27 -12.99
C ARG A 259 -9.80 -7.46 -11.95
N CYS A 260 -9.17 -7.06 -10.85
CA CYS A 260 -9.82 -6.18 -9.85
C CYS A 260 -10.38 -4.89 -10.50
N LEU A 261 -9.62 -4.28 -11.41
CA LEU A 261 -10.03 -3.07 -12.12
C LEU A 261 -11.16 -3.34 -13.12
N GLN A 262 -11.13 -4.48 -13.80
CA GLN A 262 -12.21 -4.90 -14.71
C GLN A 262 -13.51 -5.16 -13.95
N GLU A 263 -13.43 -5.78 -12.78
CA GLU A 263 -14.58 -6.05 -11.92
C GLU A 263 -15.17 -4.76 -11.34
N GLU A 264 -14.34 -3.80 -10.91
CA GLU A 264 -14.81 -2.46 -10.49
C GLU A 264 -15.53 -1.75 -11.66
N ALA A 265 -14.98 -1.80 -12.87
CA ALA A 265 -15.61 -1.24 -14.05
C ALA A 265 -16.94 -1.94 -14.40
N GLY A 266 -17.01 -3.27 -14.24
CA GLY A 266 -18.24 -4.04 -14.41
C GLY A 266 -19.32 -3.66 -13.39
N ALA A 267 -18.93 -3.46 -12.12
CA ALA A 267 -19.84 -2.98 -11.08
C ALA A 267 -20.35 -1.56 -11.38
N GLU A 268 -19.49 -0.68 -11.90
CA GLU A 268 -19.89 0.67 -12.32
C GLU A 268 -20.88 0.64 -13.50
N GLN A 269 -20.64 -0.23 -14.49
CA GLN A 269 -21.58 -0.43 -15.60
C GLN A 269 -22.93 -0.96 -15.10
N ALA A 270 -22.92 -1.94 -14.19
CA ALA A 270 -24.14 -2.47 -13.58
C ALA A 270 -24.90 -1.40 -12.79
N LEU A 271 -24.20 -0.55 -12.03
CA LEU A 271 -24.82 0.56 -11.31
C LEU A 271 -25.44 1.57 -12.27
N ASN A 272 -24.72 1.92 -13.34
CA ASN A 272 -25.22 2.84 -14.35
C ASN A 272 -26.44 2.30 -15.10
N GLN A 273 -26.57 0.98 -15.27
CA GLN A 273 -27.77 0.40 -15.86
C GLN A 273 -28.98 0.45 -14.92
N VAL A 274 -28.76 0.29 -13.61
CA VAL A 274 -29.85 0.25 -12.61
C VAL A 274 -30.29 1.64 -12.18
N THR A 275 -29.41 2.63 -12.29
CA THR A 275 -29.65 4.03 -11.86
C THR A 275 -29.90 4.99 -13.02
N LYS A 276 -30.13 4.46 -14.22
CA LYS A 276 -30.51 5.21 -15.41
C LYS A 276 -32.02 5.33 -15.53
#